data_AF-A0A6Y2J208-F1
#
_entry.id   AF-A0A6Y2J208-F1
#
_cell.length_a   1.000
_cell.length_b   1.000
_cell.length_c   1.000
_cell.angle_alpha   90.00
_cell.angle_beta   90.00
_cell.angle_gamma   90.00
#
_symmetry.space_group_name_H-M   'P 1'
#
loop_
_entity.id
_entity.type
_entity.pdbx_description
1 polymer ?
#
loop_
_entity_poly.entity_id
_entity_poly.type
_entity_poly.pdbx_seq_one_letter_code
_entity_poly.pdbx_strand_id
1 'polypeptide(L)' 'ICEIKFLDKYGKNYIEAHHKIPIHTFTGEHRILKTDFALLCPNCHKAVHIYLREENLQYEEAKIKIRNILKR' A
#
# COMPACT_ATOMS: atom_id res chain seq x y z
N ILE A 1 -6.75 -2.34 -1.50
CA ILE A 1 -6.71 -3.74 -0.96
C ILE A 1 -8.08 -4.08 -0.41
N CYS A 2 -8.53 -3.39 0.64
CA CYS A 2 -9.94 -3.37 1.02
C CYS A 2 -10.75 -2.43 0.11
N GLU A 3 -12.05 -2.40 0.34
CA GLU A 3 -13.03 -1.57 -0.37
C GLU A 3 -13.60 -0.45 0.53
N ILE A 4 -12.97 -0.20 1.69
CA ILE A 4 -13.39 0.84 2.62
C ILE A 4 -13.21 2.21 1.95
N LYS A 5 -14.30 2.99 1.92
CA LYS A 5 -14.28 4.40 1.48
C LYS A 5 -14.19 5.30 2.69
N PHE A 6 -13.15 6.13 2.76
CA PHE A 6 -13.00 7.11 3.84
C PHE A 6 -14.14 8.14 3.86
N LEU A 7 -14.65 8.48 2.68
CA LEU A 7 -15.79 9.38 2.48
C LEU A 7 -17.02 8.92 3.25
N ASP A 8 -17.38 7.65 3.16
CA ASP A 8 -18.61 7.11 3.75
C ASP A 8 -18.60 7.19 5.29
N LYS A 9 -17.40 7.13 5.90
CA LYS A 9 -17.25 7.15 7.36
C LYS A 9 -17.00 8.55 7.93
N TYR A 10 -16.28 9.40 7.19
CA TYR A 10 -15.77 10.67 7.71
C TYR A 10 -16.20 11.90 6.89
N GLY A 11 -16.94 11.72 5.80
CA GLY A 11 -17.39 12.82 4.94
C GLY A 11 -16.26 13.53 4.19
N LYS A 12 -15.09 12.90 4.06
CA LYS A 12 -13.91 13.47 3.41
C LYS A 12 -13.27 12.47 2.45
N ASN A 13 -12.82 12.94 1.29
CA ASN A 13 -11.98 12.16 0.39
C ASN A 13 -10.56 12.07 0.98
N TYR A 14 -10.07 10.85 1.15
CA TYR A 14 -8.74 10.61 1.68
C TYR A 14 -8.23 9.24 1.23
N ILE A 15 -6.99 9.19 0.77
CA ILE A 15 -6.27 7.97 0.39
C ILE A 15 -4.76 8.23 0.49
N GLU A 16 -3.98 7.22 0.85
CA GLU A 16 -2.52 7.31 0.97
C GLU A 16 -1.85 6.69 -0.26
N ALA A 17 -0.83 7.37 -0.79
CA ALA A 17 0.01 6.84 -1.84
C ALA A 17 1.19 6.04 -1.25
N HIS A 18 1.36 4.81 -1.68
CA HIS A 18 2.43 3.91 -1.29
C HIS A 18 3.32 3.60 -2.49
N HIS A 19 4.64 3.81 -2.38
CA HIS A 19 5.57 3.40 -3.44
C HIS A 19 5.69 1.87 -3.45
N LYS A 20 5.40 1.24 -4.59
CA LYS A 20 5.47 -0.23 -4.75
C LYS A 20 6.90 -0.75 -4.66
N ILE A 21 7.87 0.06 -5.07
CA ILE A 21 9.30 -0.18 -4.90
C ILE A 21 9.80 0.79 -3.82
N PRO A 22 10.46 0.32 -2.75
CA PRO A 22 10.94 1.20 -1.69
C PRO A 22 11.98 2.19 -2.21
N ILE A 23 11.82 3.48 -1.94
CA ILE A 23 12.69 4.55 -2.49
C ILE A 23 14.17 4.31 -2.17
N HIS A 24 14.49 3.75 -1.00
CA HIS A 24 15.86 3.49 -0.58
C HIS A 24 16.60 2.45 -1.46
N THR A 25 15.89 1.72 -2.33
CA THR A 25 16.50 0.77 -3.27
C THR A 25 16.88 1.41 -4.61
N PHE A 26 16.47 2.65 -4.86
CA PHE A 26 16.83 3.36 -6.09
C PHE A 26 18.31 3.74 -6.09
N THR A 27 18.97 3.53 -7.22
CA THR A 27 20.37 3.92 -7.44
C THR A 27 20.40 5.13 -8.38
N GLY A 28 20.87 6.27 -7.88
CA GLY A 28 20.94 7.52 -8.65
C GLY A 28 19.59 8.20 -8.85
N GLU A 29 19.49 9.03 -9.89
CA GLU A 29 18.25 9.73 -10.24
C GLU A 29 17.21 8.76 -10.79
N HIS A 30 16.00 8.81 -10.24
CA HIS A 30 14.90 7.94 -10.66
C HIS A 30 13.65 8.76 -10.99
N ARG A 31 13.11 8.55 -12.19
CA ARG A 31 11.86 9.18 -12.62
C ARG A 31 10.68 8.46 -12.00
N ILE A 32 9.88 9.19 -11.23
CA ILE A 32 8.67 8.67 -10.59
C ILE A 32 7.43 8.90 -11.48
N LEU A 33 6.63 7.85 -11.64
CA LEU A 33 5.37 7.84 -12.38
C LEU A 33 4.20 7.54 -11.45
N LYS A 34 2.98 7.93 -11.84
CA LYS A 34 1.75 7.59 -11.12
C LYS A 34 1.58 6.07 -10.94
N THR A 35 2.06 5.30 -11.90
CA THR A 35 2.03 3.83 -11.89
C THR A 35 2.96 3.21 -10.85
N ASP A 36 3.88 3.95 -10.25
CA ASP A 36 4.78 3.42 -9.21
C ASP A 36 4.12 3.39 -7.85
N PHE A 37 2.96 4.03 -7.72
CA PHE A 37 2.17 4.08 -6.51
C PHE A 37 1.05 3.05 -6.50
N ALA A 38 0.75 2.58 -5.31
CA ALA A 38 -0.53 1.99 -4.96
C ALA A 38 -1.30 2.96 -4.06
N LEU A 39 -2.61 3.08 -4.31
CA LEU A 39 -3.49 3.87 -3.45
C LEU A 39 -4.11 2.96 -2.38
N LEU A 40 -3.87 3.30 -1.11
CA LEU A 40 -4.23 2.48 0.04
C LEU A 40 -4.93 3.33 1.11
N CYS A 41 -5.87 2.74 1.85
CA CYS A 41 -6.34 3.35 3.09
C CYS A 41 -5.25 3.26 4.19
N PRO A 42 -5.30 4.11 5.24
CA PRO A 42 -4.31 4.09 6.33
C PRO A 42 -4.01 2.70 6.89
N ASN A 43 -5.05 1.91 7.13
CA ASN A 43 -4.90 0.59 7.74
C ASN A 43 -4.24 -0.41 6.78
N CYS A 44 -4.62 -0.42 5.50
CA CYS A 44 -3.97 -1.26 4.49
C CYS A 44 -2.53 -0.83 4.26
N HIS A 45 -2.24 0.48 4.28
CA HIS A 45 -0.88 0.99 4.11
C HIS A 45 0.02 0.56 5.27
N LYS A 46 -0.45 0.72 6.51
CA LYS A 46 0.26 0.24 7.69
C LYS A 46 0.48 -1.27 7.65
N ALA A 47 -0.54 -2.05 7.29
CA ALA A 47 -0.43 -3.50 7.17
C ALA A 47 0.62 -3.92 6.14
N VAL A 48 0.64 -3.29 4.95
CA VAL A 48 1.67 -3.52 3.92
C VAL A 48 3.06 -3.30 4.51
N HIS A 49 3.30 -2.17 5.18
CA HIS A 49 4.62 -1.90 5.78
C HIS A 49 5.01 -2.89 6.88
N ILE A 50 4.05 -3.42 7.64
CA ILE A 50 4.30 -4.48 8.63
C ILE A 50 4.78 -5.75 7.92
N TYR A 51 4.05 -6.23 6.91
CA TYR A 51 4.42 -7.43 6.15
C TYR A 51 5.75 -7.30 5.39
N LEU A 52 6.02 -6.12 4.81
CA LEU A 52 7.31 -5.82 4.18
C LEU A 52 8.48 -5.94 5.16
N ARG A 53 8.28 -5.56 6.43
CA ARG A 53 9.33 -5.57 7.45
C ARG A 53 9.48 -6.95 8.09
N GLU A 54 8.39 -7.55 8.52
CA GLU A 54 8.41 -8.76 9.35
C GLU A 54 8.61 -10.03 8.51
N GLU A 55 8.15 -10.01 7.26
CA GLU A 55 8.19 -11.17 6.38
C GLU A 55 9.01 -10.92 5.10
N ASN A 56 9.65 -9.76 4.98
CA ASN A 56 10.47 -9.38 3.83
C ASN A 56 9.73 -9.51 2.47
N LEU A 57 8.42 -9.29 2.47
CA LEU A 57 7.58 -9.38 1.28
C LEU A 57 7.71 -8.15 0.39
N GLN A 58 7.54 -8.33 -0.92
CA GLN A 58 7.27 -7.24 -1.83
C GLN A 58 5.82 -6.77 -1.75
N TYR A 59 5.54 -5.59 -2.28
CA TYR A 59 4.20 -4.99 -2.24
C TYR A 59 3.10 -5.92 -2.77
N GLU A 60 3.32 -6.58 -3.92
CA GLU A 60 2.29 -7.44 -4.53
C GLU A 60 2.02 -8.69 -3.67
N GLU A 61 3.03 -9.27 -3.02
CA GLU A 61 2.89 -10.41 -2.12
C GLU A 61 2.10 -10.03 -0.86
N ALA A 62 2.47 -8.91 -0.23
CA ALA A 62 1.76 -8.37 0.93
C ALA A 62 0.30 -8.04 0.58
N LYS A 63 0.05 -7.42 -0.57
CA LYS A 63 -1.29 -7.11 -1.09
C LYS A 63 -2.15 -8.36 -1.24
N ILE A 64 -1.63 -9.43 -1.84
CA ILE A 64 -2.34 -10.70 -2.00
C ILE A 64 -2.66 -11.31 -0.62
N LYS A 65 -1.67 -11.35 0.28
CA LYS A 65 -1.82 -11.90 1.62
C LYS A 65 -2.89 -11.16 2.44
N ILE A 66 -2.81 -9.83 2.51
CA ILE A 66 -3.80 -8.99 3.21
C ILE A 66 -5.19 -9.19 2.59
N ARG A 67 -5.30 -9.22 1.26
CA ARG A 67 -6.58 -9.43 0.58
C ARG A 67 -7.20 -10.78 0.93
N ASN A 68 -6.41 -11.83 1.05
CA ASN A 68 -6.89 -13.16 1.43
C ASN A 68 -7.34 -13.22 2.90
N ILE A 69 -6.70 -12.46 3.79
CA ILE A 69 -7.11 -12.34 5.19
C ILE A 69 -8.46 -11.62 5.30
N LEU A 70 -8.65 -10.52 4.57
CA LEU A 70 -9.89 -9.73 4.62
C LEU A 70 -11.10 -10.39 3.95
N LYS A 71 -10.89 -11.43 3.14
CA LYS A 71 -11.95 -12.21 2.48
C LYS A 71 -12.50 -13.34 3.35
N ARG A 72 -11.85 -13.62 4.49
CA ARG A 72 -12.33 -14.54 5.51
C ARG A 72 -13.29 -13.80 6.44
#